data_AF-A0A1F9BQK7-F1
#
_entry.id   AF-A0A1F9BQK7-F1
#
_cell.length_a   1.000
_cell.length_b   1.000
_cell.length_c   1.000
_cell.angle_alpha   90.00
_cell.angle_beta   90.00
_cell.angle_gamma   90.00
#
_symmetry.space_group_name_H-M   'P 1'
#
loop_
_entity.id
_entity.type
_entity.pdbx_description
1 polymer ?
#
loop_
_entity_poly.entity_id
_entity_poly.type
_entity_poly.pdbx_seq_one_letter_code
_entity_poly.pdbx_strand_id
1 'polypeptide(L)'
;MKSMGFYFVLTLLMFITIAGIPALSGAKEMTSRLSGYEGKLFTGPQDPGYQEYDLALRNHLVKRIHKRFGVDLDPKTYSGFDLLEIEALIRFKKSSEPLDPFLRMFSKNP
;
A
#
# COMPACT_ATOMS: atom_id res chain seq x y z
N MET A 1 2.87 43.81 24.98
CA MET A 1 1.77 43.00 24.42
C MET A 1 1.96 42.71 22.91
N LYS A 2 3.15 42.31 22.45
CA LYS A 2 3.43 42.07 21.01
C LYS A 2 3.81 40.61 20.66
N SER A 3 4.11 39.75 21.64
CA SER A 3 4.48 38.35 21.37
C SER A 3 3.31 37.36 21.44
N MET A 4 2.19 37.73 22.05
CA MET A 4 1.08 36.80 22.33
C MET A 4 0.38 36.29 21.05
N GLY A 5 0.28 37.13 20.00
CA GLY A 5 -0.27 36.73 18.72
C GLY A 5 0.64 35.81 17.91
N PHE A 6 1.96 35.91 18.08
CA PHE A 6 2.92 35.05 17.39
C PHE A 6 2.84 33.60 17.88
N TYR A 7 2.74 33.41 19.21
CA TYR A 7 2.56 32.08 19.77
C TYR A 7 1.26 31.43 19.33
N PHE A 8 0.18 32.21 19.22
CA PHE A 8 -1.13 31.72 18.78
C PHE A 8 -1.11 31.23 17.32
N VAL A 9 -0.46 31.98 16.43
CA VAL A 9 -0.27 31.57 15.02
C VAL A 9 0.59 30.32 14.93
N LEU A 10 1.67 30.23 15.73
CA LEU A 10 2.54 29.04 15.76
C LEU A 10 1.82 27.80 16.29
N THR A 11 0.96 27.95 17.31
CA THR A 11 0.14 26.83 17.82
C THR A 11 -0.88 26.39 16.78
N LEU A 12 -1.55 27.33 16.13
CA LEU A 12 -2.52 27.02 15.07
C LEU A 12 -1.86 26.28 13.90
N LEU A 13 -0.64 26.69 13.50
CA LEU A 13 0.11 26.03 12.44
C LEU A 13 0.51 24.59 12.82
N MET A 14 0.91 24.35 14.07
CA MET A 14 1.17 22.99 14.56
C MET A 14 -0.09 22.12 14.60
N PHE A 15 -1.25 22.67 14.96
CA PHE A 15 -2.50 21.91 14.93
C PHE A 15 -2.90 21.50 13.52
N ILE A 16 -2.68 22.36 12.52
CA ILE A 16 -2.96 22.05 11.11
C ILE A 16 -2.03 20.97 10.57
N THR A 17 -0.75 20.94 10.96
CA THR A 17 0.19 19.89 10.52
C THR A 17 -0.06 18.54 11.20
N ILE A 18 -0.55 18.52 12.44
CA ILE A 18 -0.92 17.28 13.14
C ILE A 18 -2.27 16.73 12.66
N ALA A 19 -3.26 17.60 12.42
CA ALA A 19 -4.59 17.20 11.92
C ALA A 19 -4.62 16.88 10.42
N GLY A 20 -3.62 17.36 9.66
CA GLY A 20 -3.53 17.22 8.21
C GLY A 20 -2.94 15.90 7.72
N ILE A 21 -2.56 14.96 8.59
CA ILE A 21 -2.25 13.60 8.13
C ILE A 21 -3.59 12.93 7.83
N PRO A 22 -3.97 12.68 6.56
CA PRO A 22 -5.16 11.91 6.28
C PRO A 22 -4.85 10.50 6.77
N ALA A 23 -5.34 10.18 7.97
CA ALA A 23 -5.32 8.85 8.52
C ALA A 23 -6.07 7.95 7.54
N LEU A 24 -5.28 7.35 6.65
CA LEU A 24 -5.43 6.07 5.95
C LEU A 24 -6.74 5.31 6.27
N SER A 25 -7.89 5.90 5.93
CA SER A 25 -9.21 5.31 6.23
C SER A 25 -9.45 4.08 5.36
N GLY A 26 -8.91 4.07 4.15
CA GLY A 26 -8.97 2.94 3.22
C GLY A 26 -8.11 1.72 3.60
N ALA A 27 -7.12 1.84 4.51
CA ALA A 27 -6.48 0.62 5.01
C ALA A 27 -7.39 -0.10 6.01
N LYS A 28 -8.05 0.64 6.92
CA LYS A 28 -8.81 0.05 8.03
C LYS A 28 -9.91 -0.92 7.55
N GLU A 29 -10.63 -0.56 6.49
CA GLU A 29 -11.68 -1.41 5.92
C GLU A 29 -11.12 -2.68 5.24
N MET A 30 -9.93 -2.60 4.64
CA MET A 30 -9.33 -3.71 3.93
C MET A 30 -8.53 -4.65 4.83
N THR A 31 -7.91 -4.11 5.89
CA THR A 31 -7.33 -4.90 6.98
C THR A 31 -8.41 -5.76 7.64
N SER A 32 -9.65 -5.27 7.72
CA SER A 32 -10.79 -6.03 8.27
C SER A 32 -11.16 -7.28 7.46
N ARG A 33 -10.91 -7.31 6.14
CA ARG A 33 -11.13 -8.51 5.33
C ARG A 33 -9.98 -9.50 5.49
N LEU A 34 -8.74 -9.03 5.52
CA LEU A 34 -7.58 -9.89 5.74
C LEU A 34 -7.56 -10.51 7.15
N SER A 35 -8.01 -9.78 8.17
CA SER A 35 -8.12 -10.33 9.54
C SER A 35 -9.10 -11.49 9.64
N GLY A 36 -10.10 -11.57 8.75
CA GLY A 36 -11.03 -12.70 8.69
C GLY A 36 -10.40 -14.02 8.23
N TYR A 37 -9.13 -13.99 7.79
CA TYR A 37 -8.34 -15.16 7.40
C TYR A 37 -7.22 -15.48 8.39
N GLU A 38 -7.05 -14.68 9.45
CA GLU A 38 -6.00 -14.92 10.45
C GLU A 38 -6.23 -16.26 11.17
N GLY A 39 -5.16 -17.07 11.27
CA GLY A 39 -5.21 -18.40 11.87
C GLY A 39 -5.92 -19.47 11.02
N LYS A 40 -6.41 -19.14 9.81
CA LYS A 40 -6.93 -20.16 8.89
C LYS A 40 -5.78 -20.96 8.28
N LEU A 41 -5.93 -22.29 8.29
CA LEU A 41 -5.12 -23.18 7.47
C LEU A 41 -5.89 -23.48 6.18
N PHE A 42 -5.19 -23.41 5.07
CA PHE A 42 -5.71 -23.78 3.76
C PHE A 42 -5.07 -25.08 3.29
N THR A 43 -5.84 -25.87 2.57
CA THR A 43 -5.38 -27.18 2.07
C THR A 43 -4.39 -27.08 0.92
N GLY A 44 -4.35 -25.93 0.23
CA GLY A 44 -3.38 -25.61 -0.81
C GLY A 44 -3.87 -24.53 -1.78
N PRO A 45 -3.16 -24.28 -2.89
CA PRO A 45 -3.51 -23.24 -3.87
C PRO A 45 -4.84 -23.45 -4.61
N GLN A 46 -5.35 -24.68 -4.64
CA GLN A 46 -6.65 -25.01 -5.24
C GLN A 46 -7.82 -24.82 -4.27
N ASP A 47 -7.54 -24.56 -2.99
CA ASP A 47 -8.57 -24.29 -1.99
C ASP A 47 -9.30 -22.99 -2.33
N PRO A 48 -10.64 -23.00 -2.47
CA PRO A 48 -11.40 -21.78 -2.78
C PRO A 48 -11.17 -20.66 -1.76
N GLY A 49 -11.05 -21.02 -0.48
CA GLY A 49 -10.75 -20.06 0.59
C GLY A 49 -9.35 -19.47 0.48
N TYR A 50 -8.37 -20.26 0.02
CA TYR A 50 -7.03 -19.74 -0.29
C TYR A 50 -7.07 -18.77 -1.48
N GLN A 51 -7.83 -19.08 -2.53
CA GLN A 51 -7.94 -18.21 -3.71
C GLN A 51 -8.56 -16.86 -3.35
N GLU A 52 -9.60 -16.86 -2.50
CA GLU A 52 -10.21 -15.63 -1.99
C GLU A 52 -9.23 -14.83 -1.11
N TYR A 53 -8.51 -15.52 -0.21
CA TYR A 53 -7.48 -14.91 0.62
C TYR A 53 -6.36 -14.29 -0.22
N ASP A 54 -5.80 -15.04 -1.16
CA ASP A 54 -4.71 -14.60 -2.03
C ASP A 54 -5.14 -13.39 -2.87
N LEU A 55 -6.35 -13.41 -3.44
CA LEU A 55 -6.89 -12.26 -4.17
C LEU A 55 -7.07 -11.04 -3.24
N ALA A 56 -7.59 -11.24 -2.02
CA ALA A 56 -7.73 -10.15 -1.06
C ALA A 56 -6.37 -9.55 -0.66
N LEU A 57 -5.36 -10.40 -0.46
CA LEU A 57 -3.99 -10.01 -0.18
C LEU A 57 -3.39 -9.21 -1.33
N ARG A 58 -3.47 -9.70 -2.56
CA ARG A 58 -2.96 -8.98 -3.75
C ARG A 58 -3.63 -7.62 -3.94
N ASN A 59 -4.94 -7.54 -3.78
CA ASN A 59 -5.67 -6.26 -3.82
C ASN A 59 -5.19 -5.27 -2.76
N HIS A 60 -4.90 -5.76 -1.54
CA HIS A 60 -4.34 -4.93 -0.48
C HIS A 60 -2.94 -4.41 -0.84
N LEU A 61 -2.07 -5.27 -1.37
CA LEU A 61 -0.71 -4.92 -1.78
C LEU A 61 -0.72 -3.86 -2.89
N VAL A 62 -1.52 -4.05 -3.94
CA VAL A 62 -1.67 -3.07 -5.03
C VAL A 62 -2.09 -1.71 -4.50
N LYS A 63 -3.13 -1.65 -3.66
CA LYS A 63 -3.59 -0.38 -3.08
C LYS A 63 -2.53 0.27 -2.19
N ARG A 64 -1.76 -0.53 -1.45
CA ARG A 64 -0.64 -0.03 -0.64
C ARG A 64 0.45 0.58 -1.51
N ILE A 65 0.83 -0.09 -2.59
CA ILE A 65 1.84 0.36 -3.55
C ILE A 65 1.37 1.65 -4.24
N HIS A 66 0.15 1.67 -4.77
CA HIS A 66 -0.43 2.87 -5.38
C HIS A 66 -0.44 4.03 -4.39
N LYS A 67 -0.90 3.82 -3.16
CA LYS A 67 -0.94 4.89 -2.16
C LYS A 67 0.44 5.44 -1.79
N ARG A 68 1.47 4.59 -1.74
CA ARG A 68 2.82 5.00 -1.32
C ARG A 68 3.66 5.58 -2.45
N PHE A 69 3.49 5.06 -3.66
CA PHE A 69 4.40 5.30 -4.77
C PHE A 69 3.70 5.83 -6.03
N GLY A 70 2.37 5.91 -6.04
CA GLY A 70 1.59 6.37 -7.20
C GLY A 70 1.62 5.40 -8.39
N VAL A 71 1.96 4.12 -8.15
CA VAL A 71 2.09 3.11 -9.21
C VAL A 71 0.82 2.29 -9.30
N ASP A 72 0.21 2.26 -10.47
CA ASP A 72 -0.96 1.45 -10.79
C ASP A 72 -0.52 0.06 -11.25
N LEU A 73 -0.96 -0.98 -10.52
CA LEU A 73 -0.71 -2.38 -10.81
C LEU A 73 -2.03 -3.14 -10.83
N ASP A 74 -2.13 -4.18 -11.66
CA ASP A 74 -3.29 -5.08 -11.66
C ASP A 74 -3.02 -6.28 -10.73
N PRO A 75 -3.84 -6.50 -9.69
CA PRO A 75 -3.69 -7.63 -8.78
C PRO A 75 -3.87 -8.99 -9.48
N LYS A 76 -4.45 -9.06 -10.67
CA LYS A 76 -4.57 -10.30 -11.45
C LYS A 76 -3.29 -10.64 -12.23
N THR A 77 -2.52 -9.63 -12.62
CA THR A 77 -1.30 -9.79 -13.43
C THR A 77 -0.12 -10.28 -12.60
N TYR A 78 -0.04 -9.86 -11.34
CA TYR A 78 1.09 -10.15 -10.46
C TYR A 78 0.68 -11.11 -9.34
N SER A 79 1.57 -12.03 -8.97
CA SER A 79 1.39 -12.83 -7.75
C SER A 79 1.62 -11.98 -6.49
N GLY A 80 1.22 -12.49 -5.33
CA GLY A 80 1.49 -11.81 -4.06
C GLY A 80 2.98 -11.57 -3.82
N PHE A 81 3.83 -12.54 -4.22
CA PHE A 81 5.28 -12.39 -4.13
C PHE A 81 5.82 -11.35 -5.09
N ASP A 82 5.37 -11.36 -6.35
CA ASP A 82 5.77 -10.34 -7.34
C ASP A 82 5.45 -8.93 -6.83
N LEU A 83 4.27 -8.72 -6.24
CA LEU A 83 3.87 -7.43 -5.67
C LEU A 83 4.76 -7.00 -4.49
N LEU A 84 5.14 -7.92 -3.61
CA LEU A 84 6.06 -7.63 -2.50
C LEU A 84 7.45 -7.26 -3.02
N GLU A 85 7.93 -7.95 -4.05
CA GLU A 85 9.23 -7.68 -4.66
C GLU A 85 9.24 -6.34 -5.41
N ILE A 86 8.19 -6.06 -6.18
CA ILE A 86 7.97 -4.76 -6.83
C ILE A 86 7.96 -3.64 -5.78
N GLU A 87 7.26 -3.81 -4.66
CA GLU A 87 7.26 -2.81 -3.58
C GLU A 87 8.67 -2.57 -3.01
N ALA A 88 9.43 -3.63 -2.77
CA ALA A 88 10.80 -3.52 -2.29
C ALA A 88 11.69 -2.80 -3.31
N LEU A 89 11.61 -3.15 -4.60
CA LEU A 89 12.39 -2.52 -5.65
C LEU A 89 12.05 -1.04 -5.81
N ILE A 90 10.76 -0.67 -5.84
CA ILE A 90 10.33 0.73 -5.94
C ILE A 90 10.88 1.53 -4.75
N ARG A 91 10.88 0.96 -3.55
CA ARG A 91 11.38 1.62 -2.34
C ARG A 91 12.88 1.94 -2.42
N PHE A 92 13.68 1.11 -3.09
CA PHE A 92 15.13 1.28 -3.19
C PHE A 92 15.61 1.87 -4.53
N LYS A 93 14.72 1.97 -5.52
CA LYS A 93 15.00 2.59 -6.82
C LYS A 93 15.44 4.04 -6.65
N LYS A 94 16.47 4.46 -7.38
CA LYS A 94 16.84 5.88 -7.48
C LYS A 94 15.73 6.65 -8.19
N SER A 95 15.44 7.87 -7.74
CA SER A 95 14.34 8.68 -8.29
C SER A 95 14.45 8.95 -9.80
N SER A 96 15.67 8.96 -10.35
CA SER A 96 15.96 9.21 -11.76
C SER A 96 15.70 8.02 -12.69
N GLU A 97 15.52 6.81 -12.17
CA GLU A 97 15.37 5.61 -12.99
C GLU A 97 13.91 5.40 -13.40
N PRO A 98 13.62 5.09 -14.68
CA PRO A 98 12.27 4.77 -15.12
C PRO A 98 11.80 3.47 -14.48
N LEU A 99 10.50 3.40 -14.15
CA LEU A 99 9.93 2.23 -13.49
C LEU A 99 9.63 1.07 -14.46
N ASP A 100 9.27 1.40 -15.70
CA ASP A 100 8.79 0.43 -16.70
C ASP A 100 9.74 -0.75 -16.96
N PRO A 101 11.07 -0.58 -17.05
CA PRO A 101 11.97 -1.71 -17.26
C PRO A 101 11.94 -2.72 -16.10
N PHE A 102 11.73 -2.26 -14.86
CA PHE A 102 11.63 -3.13 -13.69
C PHE A 102 10.33 -3.92 -13.71
N LEU A 103 9.21 -3.27 -14.02
CA LEU A 103 7.90 -3.94 -14.09
C LEU A 103 7.84 -5.01 -15.18
N ARG A 104 8.60 -4.84 -16.27
CA ARG A 104 8.74 -5.84 -17.35
C ARG A 104 9.45 -7.12 -16.91
N MET A 105 10.23 -7.10 -15.82
CA MET A 105 10.84 -8.31 -15.28
C MET A 105 9.80 -9.23 -14.62
N PHE A 106 8.71 -8.64 -14.13
CA PHE A 106 7.63 -9.35 -13.44
C PHE A 106 6.44 -9.67 -14.34
N SER A 107 6.35 -9.05 -15.53
CA SER A 107 5.35 -9.45 -16.51
C SER A 107 5.68 -10.84 -17.00
N LYS A 108 5.00 -11.84 -16.43
CA LYS A 108 4.97 -13.19 -17.01
C LYS A 108 4.36 -13.02 -18.40
N ASN A 109 5.13 -13.37 -19.44
CA ASN A 109 4.58 -13.47 -20.79
C ASN A 109 3.32 -14.36 -20.73
N PRO A 110 2.27 -14.03 -21.50
CA PRO A 110 1.01 -14.78 -21.52
C PRO A 110 1.21 -16.26 -21.78
#